data_AF-A0A1Q7YKU9-F1
#
_entry.id   AF-A0A1Q7YKU9-F1
#
_cell.length_a   1.000
_cell.length_b   1.000
_cell.length_c   1.000
_cell.angle_alpha   90.00
_cell.angle_beta   90.00
_cell.angle_gamma   90.00
#
_symmetry.space_group_name_H-M   'P 1'
#
loop_
_entity.id
_entity.type
_entity.pdbx_description
1 polymer ?
#
loop_
_entity_poly.entity_id
_entity_poly.type
_entity_poly.pdbx_seq_one_letter_code
_entity_poly.pdbx_strand_id
1 'polypeptide(L)'
;MNFVAPVSEWHLTVIGSRALAVLDVFRDVLVVTRNDREHLGRHILRTTADVMTSHLSGVARSGALNVMGRLAYGNDVVIARFVEACRTRVPPHDISAVDGLEVVRLQHDAIDRARVSAR
;
A
#
# COMPACT_ATOMS: atom_id res chain seq x y z
N MET A 1 -3.06 16.50 -14.19
CA MET A 1 -1.99 15.89 -13.36
C MET A 1 -0.73 15.86 -14.18
N ASN A 2 0.29 16.64 -13.81
CA ASN A 2 1.61 16.49 -14.43
C ASN A 2 2.29 15.28 -13.78
N PHE A 3 2.54 14.23 -14.56
CA PHE A 3 3.23 13.00 -14.15
C PHE A 3 4.75 13.23 -14.04
N VAL A 4 5.15 14.23 -13.24
CA VAL A 4 6.56 14.51 -12.91
C VAL A 4 6.90 13.99 -11.50
N ALA A 5 5.97 13.29 -10.87
CA ALA A 5 6.20 12.56 -9.64
C ALA A 5 6.97 11.25 -9.93
N PRO A 6 7.74 10.72 -8.97
CA PRO A 6 8.38 9.43 -9.13
C PRO A 6 7.32 8.35 -9.38
N VAL A 7 7.51 7.57 -10.44
CA VAL A 7 6.48 6.69 -11.03
C VAL A 7 6.14 5.48 -10.12
N SER A 8 7.02 5.16 -9.18
CA SER A 8 6.95 3.93 -8.37
C SER A 8 6.44 4.16 -6.94
N GLU A 9 5.82 5.30 -6.64
CA GLU A 9 5.47 5.65 -5.25
C GLU A 9 4.00 5.36 -4.95
N TRP A 10 3.67 4.08 -4.74
CA TRP A 10 2.33 3.68 -4.28
C TRP A 10 2.36 3.45 -2.77
N HIS A 11 1.71 4.34 -2.04
CA HIS A 11 1.68 4.28 -0.60
C HIS A 11 0.26 4.12 -0.06
N LEU A 12 0.11 3.24 0.93
CA LEU A 12 -1.05 3.19 1.79
C LEU A 12 -0.63 3.64 3.19
N THR A 13 -1.21 4.74 3.66
CA THR A 13 -1.00 5.22 5.03
C THR A 13 -2.23 4.92 5.87
N VAL A 14 -2.04 4.22 6.98
CA VAL A 14 -3.07 3.95 7.98
C VAL A 14 -2.69 4.69 9.26
N ILE A 15 -3.53 5.62 9.68
CA ILE A 15 -3.35 6.40 10.91
C ILE A 15 -4.32 5.85 11.96
N GLY A 16 -3.77 5.17 12.97
CA GLY A 16 -4.52 4.66 14.10
C GLY A 16 -4.22 5.41 15.39
N SER A 17 -5.02 5.17 16.43
CA SER A 17 -4.83 5.78 17.76
C SER A 17 -3.53 5.37 18.45
N ARG A 18 -2.95 4.23 18.06
CA ARG A 18 -1.75 3.63 18.69
C ARG A 18 -0.50 3.69 17.83
N ALA A 19 -0.65 3.77 16.51
CA ALA A 19 0.45 3.74 15.57
C ALA A 19 0.02 4.31 14.22
N LEU A 20 1.02 4.79 13.49
CA LEU A 20 0.94 5.11 12.08
C LEU A 20 1.69 4.02 11.31
N ALA A 21 1.09 3.54 10.24
CA ALA A 21 1.69 2.57 9.33
C ALA A 21 1.71 3.12 7.92
N VAL A 22 2.87 3.07 7.26
CA VAL A 22 3.03 3.43 5.85
C VAL A 22 3.53 2.20 5.12
N LEU A 23 2.68 1.67 4.25
CA LEU A 23 3.04 0.60 3.32
C LEU A 23 3.45 1.25 2.00
N ASP A 24 4.69 1.01 1.60
CA ASP A 24 5.15 1.17 0.22
C ASP A 24 4.88 -0.14 -0.54
N VAL A 25 3.86 -0.10 -1.39
CA VAL A 25 3.37 -1.26 -2.13
C VAL A 25 4.39 -1.73 -3.17
N PHE A 26 5.10 -0.79 -3.80
CA PHE A 26 6.06 -1.09 -4.86
C PHE A 26 7.34 -1.72 -4.32
N ARG A 27 7.73 -1.38 -3.09
CA ARG A 27 8.94 -1.92 -2.47
C ARG A 27 8.67 -3.09 -1.52
N ASP A 28 7.40 -3.45 -1.27
CA ASP A 28 6.99 -4.42 -0.23
C ASP A 28 7.60 -4.05 1.15
N VAL A 29 7.51 -2.77 1.52
CA VAL A 29 8.07 -2.25 2.78
C VAL A 29 6.97 -1.63 3.63
N LEU A 30 6.85 -2.12 4.86
CA LEU A 30 5.98 -1.56 5.88
C LEU A 30 6.79 -0.82 6.93
N VAL A 31 6.55 0.48 7.07
CA VAL A 31 7.10 1.30 8.14
C VAL A 31 6.03 1.50 9.19
N VAL A 32 6.33 1.16 10.45
CA VAL A 32 5.40 1.37 11.58
C VAL A 32 6.03 2.31 12.59
N THR A 33 5.34 3.41 12.85
CA THR A 33 5.71 4.39 13.89
C THR A 33 4.71 4.29 15.02
N ARG A 34 5.17 3.92 16.22
CA ARG A 34 4.31 3.86 17.41
C ARG A 34 4.02 5.26 17.93
N ASN A 35 2.88 5.44 18.58
CA ASN A 35 2.52 6.68 19.26
C ASN A 35 3.61 7.05 20.29
N ASP A 36 4.16 8.24 20.17
CA ASP A 36 5.23 8.82 20.99
C ASP A 36 4.73 9.54 22.24
N ARG A 37 3.41 9.55 22.46
CA ARG A 37 2.71 10.11 23.62
C ARG A 37 3.05 11.60 23.81
N GLU A 38 3.87 11.89 24.81
CA GLU A 38 4.39 13.23 25.09
C GLU A 38 5.58 13.42 24.15
N HIS A 39 5.54 14.33 23.18
CA HIS A 39 6.62 14.57 22.19
C HIS A 39 7.97 15.04 22.79
N LEU A 40 8.56 14.25 23.69
CA LEU A 40 9.84 14.46 24.33
C LEU A 40 10.95 14.02 23.38
N GLY A 41 12.13 14.65 23.47
CA GLY A 41 13.28 14.33 22.61
C GLY A 41 13.63 12.84 22.58
N ARG A 42 13.56 12.14 23.73
CA ARG A 42 13.77 10.68 23.79
C ARG A 42 12.73 9.86 23.00
N HIS A 43 11.50 10.33 22.93
CA HIS A 43 10.44 9.63 22.20
C HIS A 43 10.58 9.86 20.70
N ILE A 44 10.98 11.06 20.28
CA ILE A 44 11.31 11.39 18.88
C ILE A 44 12.48 10.53 18.38
N LEU A 45 13.56 10.41 19.18
CA LEU A 45 14.69 9.57 18.83
C LEU A 45 14.29 8.10 18.69
N ARG A 46 13.46 7.59 19.60
CA ARG A 46 12.93 6.22 19.53
C ARG A 46 12.10 6.01 18.27
N THR A 47 11.14 6.88 17.96
CA THR A 47 10.29 6.72 16.77
C THR A 47 11.07 6.89 15.48
N THR A 48 12.09 7.75 15.45
CA THR A 48 13.01 7.86 14.32
C THR A 48 13.79 6.56 14.11
N ALA A 49 14.30 5.96 15.20
CA ALA A 49 14.97 4.67 15.13
C ALA A 49 14.03 3.53 14.70
N ASP A 50 12.78 3.52 15.19
CA ASP A 50 11.75 2.55 14.80
C ASP A 50 11.47 2.63 13.29
N VAL A 51 11.34 3.84 12.75
CA VAL A 51 11.14 4.10 11.31
C VAL A 51 12.31 3.57 10.49
N MET A 52 13.54 3.97 10.85
CA MET A 52 14.75 3.55 10.13
C MET A 52 14.91 2.03 10.15
N THR A 53 14.71 1.41 11.31
CA THR A 53 14.86 -0.05 11.48
C THR A 53 13.79 -0.79 10.69
N SER A 54 12.54 -0.34 10.74
CA SER A 54 11.43 -0.93 9.98
C SER A 54 11.67 -0.84 8.47
N HIS A 55 12.13 0.33 8.00
CA HIS A 55 12.43 0.53 6.59
C HIS A 55 13.59 -0.35 6.12
N LEU A 56 14.73 -0.31 6.80
CA LEU A 56 15.92 -1.07 6.41
C LEU A 56 15.69 -2.59 6.45
N SER A 57 14.99 -3.08 7.48
CA SER A 57 14.64 -4.51 7.57
C SER A 57 13.65 -4.93 6.48
N GLY A 58 12.68 -4.08 6.15
CA GLY A 58 11.76 -4.29 5.04
C GLY A 58 12.48 -4.36 3.69
N VAL A 59 13.36 -3.38 3.40
CA VAL A 59 14.17 -3.36 2.18
C VAL A 59 15.07 -4.59 2.07
N ALA A 60 15.74 -4.98 3.16
CA ALA A 60 16.59 -6.16 3.17
C ALA A 60 15.78 -7.44 2.87
N ARG A 61 14.60 -7.60 3.50
CA ARG A 61 13.70 -8.75 3.27
C ARG A 61 13.16 -8.77 1.84
N SER A 62 12.61 -7.64 1.39
CA SER A 62 12.04 -7.50 0.05
C SER A 62 13.11 -7.73 -1.03
N GLY A 63 14.28 -7.10 -0.87
CA GLY A 63 15.43 -7.30 -1.77
C GLY A 63 15.87 -8.76 -1.84
N ALA A 64 15.96 -9.45 -0.71
CA ALA A 64 16.28 -10.89 -0.69
C ALA A 64 15.22 -11.73 -1.43
N LEU A 65 13.93 -11.48 -1.19
CA LEU A 65 12.83 -12.16 -1.90
C LEU A 65 12.88 -11.88 -3.41
N ASN A 66 13.19 -10.65 -3.81
CA ASN A 66 13.31 -10.26 -5.21
C ASN A 66 14.46 -10.99 -5.90
N VAL A 67 15.65 -11.01 -5.30
CA VAL A 67 16.82 -11.74 -5.82
C VAL A 67 16.55 -13.23 -5.95
N MET A 68 15.79 -13.81 -5.01
CA MET A 68 15.37 -15.22 -5.08
C MET A 68 14.23 -15.48 -6.09
N GLY A 69 13.68 -14.46 -6.75
CA GLY A 69 12.52 -14.60 -7.63
C GLY A 69 11.22 -14.98 -6.90
N ARG A 70 11.14 -14.67 -5.60
CA ARG A 70 10.03 -15.03 -4.70
C ARG A 70 9.16 -13.84 -4.30
N LEU A 71 9.49 -12.64 -4.76
CA LEU A 71 8.70 -11.44 -4.48
C LEU A 71 7.58 -11.29 -5.51
N ALA A 72 6.38 -11.75 -5.14
CA ALA A 72 5.21 -11.73 -6.02
C ALA A 72 4.32 -10.48 -5.86
N TYR A 73 4.60 -9.62 -4.87
CA TYR A 73 3.81 -8.41 -4.58
C TYR A 73 2.29 -8.70 -4.43
N GLY A 74 1.93 -9.88 -3.91
CA GLY A 74 0.53 -10.31 -3.77
C GLY A 74 -0.14 -10.83 -5.05
N ASN A 75 0.54 -10.82 -6.20
CA ASN A 75 -0.01 -11.38 -7.45
C ASN A 75 -0.31 -12.88 -7.32
N ASP A 76 0.50 -13.60 -6.56
CA ASP A 76 0.25 -15.01 -6.21
C ASP A 76 -1.11 -15.20 -5.53
N VAL A 77 -1.47 -14.31 -4.61
CA VAL A 77 -2.79 -14.31 -3.94
C VAL A 77 -3.91 -13.98 -4.92
N VAL A 78 -3.73 -12.97 -5.78
CA VAL A 78 -4.72 -12.58 -6.80
C VAL A 78 -5.00 -13.73 -7.77
N ILE A 79 -3.94 -14.35 -8.29
CA ILE A 79 -4.05 -15.49 -9.21
C ILE A 79 -4.69 -16.69 -8.50
N ALA A 80 -4.32 -16.98 -7.26
CA ALA A 80 -4.93 -18.07 -6.49
C ALA A 80 -6.45 -17.85 -6.30
N ARG A 81 -6.88 -16.64 -5.94
CA ARG A 81 -8.30 -16.29 -5.81
C ARG A 81 -9.04 -16.40 -7.15
N PHE A 82 -8.41 -15.96 -8.24
CA PHE A 82 -8.98 -16.09 -9.59
C PHE A 82 -9.18 -17.57 -9.98
N VAL A 83 -8.17 -18.40 -9.81
CA VAL A 83 -8.25 -19.84 -10.10
C VAL A 83 -9.35 -20.51 -9.27
N GLU A 84 -9.46 -20.15 -8.00
CA GLU A 84 -10.52 -20.68 -7.13
C GLU A 84 -11.92 -20.27 -7.60
N ALA A 85 -12.10 -19.03 -8.05
CA ALA A 85 -13.36 -18.58 -8.62
C ALA A 85 -13.71 -19.34 -9.91
N CYS A 86 -12.73 -19.68 -10.76
CA CYS A 86 -12.96 -20.52 -11.94
C CYS A 86 -13.46 -21.92 -11.57
N ARG A 87 -12.93 -22.51 -10.49
CA ARG A 87 -13.29 -23.86 -10.02
C ARG A 87 -14.66 -23.90 -9.37
N THR A 88 -14.94 -22.94 -8.49
CA THR A 88 -16.16 -22.91 -7.68
C THR A 88 -17.33 -22.21 -8.35
N ARG A 89 -17.06 -21.43 -9.41
CA ARG A 89 -18.02 -20.51 -10.04
C ARG A 89 -18.57 -19.46 -9.07
N VAL A 90 -17.87 -19.21 -7.97
CA VAL A 90 -18.19 -18.15 -7.01
C VAL A 90 -17.29 -16.95 -7.31
N PRO A 91 -17.83 -15.73 -7.45
CA PRO A 91 -17.01 -14.54 -7.65
C PRO A 91 -15.99 -14.34 -6.51
N PRO A 92 -14.74 -13.96 -6.84
CA PRO A 92 -13.71 -13.76 -5.82
C PRO A 92 -13.95 -12.48 -5.03
N HIS A 93 -13.69 -12.51 -3.73
CA HIS A 93 -13.79 -11.35 -2.84
C HIS A 93 -12.68 -10.31 -3.15
N ASP A 94 -13.04 -9.03 -3.14
CA ASP A 94 -12.22 -7.82 -3.39
C ASP A 94 -11.60 -7.67 -4.80
N ILE A 95 -11.77 -8.65 -5.69
CA ILE A 95 -11.17 -8.64 -7.04
C ILE A 95 -12.17 -9.09 -8.13
N SER A 96 -13.46 -9.00 -7.85
CA SER A 96 -14.52 -9.34 -8.80
C SER A 96 -14.66 -8.26 -9.89
N ALA A 97 -15.45 -8.57 -10.91
CA ALA A 97 -15.80 -7.58 -11.94
C ALA A 97 -16.57 -6.38 -11.36
N VAL A 98 -17.34 -6.58 -10.28
CA VAL A 98 -18.08 -5.50 -9.61
C VAL A 98 -17.10 -4.57 -8.90
N ASP A 99 -16.13 -5.12 -8.17
CA ASP A 99 -15.09 -4.34 -7.48
C ASP A 99 -14.29 -3.50 -8.48
N GLY A 100 -13.91 -4.10 -9.62
CA GLY A 100 -13.22 -3.38 -10.70
C GLY A 100 -14.06 -2.24 -11.29
N LEU A 101 -15.37 -2.45 -11.46
CA LEU A 101 -16.28 -1.40 -11.93
C LEU A 101 -16.40 -0.24 -10.93
N GLU A 102 -16.41 -0.52 -9.63
CA GLU A 102 -16.44 0.51 -8.59
C GLU A 102 -15.19 1.40 -8.62
N VAL A 103 -14.00 0.81 -8.84
CA VAL A 103 -12.76 1.57 -9.02
C VAL A 103 -12.85 2.47 -10.25
N VAL A 104 -13.32 1.96 -11.38
CA VAL A 104 -13.46 2.75 -12.61
C VAL A 104 -14.46 3.90 -12.40
N ARG A 105 -15.58 3.67 -11.72
CA ARG A 105 -16.55 4.72 -11.39
C ARG A 105 -15.94 5.79 -10.51
N LEU A 106 -15.23 5.42 -9.46
CA LEU A 106 -14.52 6.35 -8.60
C LEU A 106 -13.52 7.22 -9.37
N GLN A 107 -12.78 6.63 -10.32
CA GLN A 107 -11.86 7.38 -11.18
C GLN A 107 -12.58 8.43 -12.03
N HIS A 108 -13.72 8.09 -12.62
CA HIS A 108 -14.54 9.04 -13.38
C HIS A 108 -15.07 10.17 -12.48
N ASP A 109 -15.63 9.82 -11.32
CA ASP A 109 -16.14 10.80 -10.35
C ASP A 109 -15.05 11.79 -9.92
N ALA A 110 -13.82 11.32 -9.69
CA ALA A 110 -12.69 12.16 -9.32
C ALA A 110 -12.31 13.14 -10.44
N ILE A 111 -12.29 12.67 -11.70
CA ILE A 111 -11.99 13.50 -12.88
C ILE A 111 -13.06 14.57 -13.07
N ASP A 112 -14.34 14.21 -12.97
CA ASP A 112 -15.44 15.14 -13.19
C ASP A 112 -15.48 16.23 -12.12
N ARG A 113 -15.26 15.87 -10.84
CA ARG A 113 -15.15 16.86 -9.75
C ARG A 113 -13.96 17.79 -9.93
N ALA A 114 -12.81 17.28 -10.35
CA ALA A 114 -11.62 18.10 -10.60
C ALA A 114 -11.84 19.12 -11.73
N ARG A 115 -12.62 18.76 -12.76
CA ARG A 115 -12.99 19.66 -13.86
C ARG A 115 -13.97 20.76 -13.43
N VAL A 116 -14.90 20.45 -12.53
CA VAL A 116 -15.83 21.44 -11.97
C VAL A 116 -15.08 22.48 -11.14
N SER A 117 -14.14 22.06 -10.29
CA SER A 117 -13.36 22.98 -9.44
C SER A 117 -12.35 23.86 -10.19
N ALA A 118 -12.09 23.59 -11.48
CA ALA A 118 -11.16 24.34 -12.31
C ALA A 118 -11.84 25.43 -13.16
N ARG A 119 -13.16 25.56 -13.09
CA ARG A 119 -13.96 26.64 -13.70
C ARG A 119 -14.35 27.68 -12.65
#